data_AF-A0A7V3RYF0-F1
#
_entry.id   AF-A0A7V3RYF0-F1
#
_cell.length_a   1.000
_cell.length_b   1.000
_cell.length_c   1.000
_cell.angle_alpha   90.00
_cell.angle_beta   90.00
_cell.angle_gamma   90.00
#
_symmetry.space_group_name_H-M   'P 1'
#
loop_
_entity.id
_entity.type
_entity.pdbx_description
1 polymer ?
#
loop_
_entity_poly.entity_id
_entity_poly.type
_entity_poly.pdbx_seq_one_letter_code
_entity_poly.pdbx_strand_id
1 'polypeptide(L)' 'HIVAVIAEPLPTRIASIALGTGDIDCVYHVMLPELKADAENLKKEDQLDMLKTLISGERLRDISDLPFDLAV' A
#
# COMPACT_ATOMS: atom_id res chain seq x y z
N HIS A 1 9.26 9.21 11.25
CA HIS A 1 8.76 8.51 10.06
C HIS A 1 9.88 7.74 9.37
N ILE A 2 9.89 6.43 9.54
CA ILE A 2 10.59 5.45 8.69
C ILE A 2 9.55 4.92 7.72
N VAL A 3 9.72 5.19 6.44
CA VAL A 3 8.73 4.88 5.40
C VAL A 3 9.39 4.15 4.24
N ALA A 4 8.60 3.40 3.47
CA ALA A 4 9.02 2.84 2.20
C ALA A 4 8.15 3.36 1.08
N VAL A 5 8.76 3.81 -0.01
CA VAL A 5 8.06 4.14 -1.26
C VAL A 5 8.30 3.02 -2.26
N ILE A 6 7.24 2.46 -2.82
CA ILE A 6 7.30 1.27 -3.67
C ILE A 6 6.50 1.42 -4.97
N ALA A 7 6.87 0.62 -5.97
CA ALA A 7 6.15 0.45 -7.23
C ALA A 7 5.87 -1.04 -7.50
N GLU A 8 5.69 -1.83 -6.44
CA GLU A 8 5.50 -3.28 -6.52
C GLU A 8 4.05 -3.62 -6.86
N PRO A 9 3.76 -4.35 -7.95
CA PRO A 9 2.38 -4.62 -8.37
C PRO A 9 1.71 -5.79 -7.65
N LEU A 10 2.44 -6.63 -6.91
CA LEU A 10 1.87 -7.80 -6.23
C LEU A 10 1.49 -7.48 -4.78
N PRO A 11 0.20 -7.52 -4.40
CA PRO A 11 -0.22 -7.21 -3.04
C PRO A 11 0.43 -8.08 -1.97
N THR A 12 0.76 -9.33 -2.29
CA THR A 12 1.48 -10.24 -1.37
C THR A 12 2.89 -9.73 -1.04
N ARG A 13 3.59 -9.13 -2.00
CA ARG A 13 4.91 -8.54 -1.79
C ARG A 13 4.80 -7.19 -1.08
N ILE A 14 3.77 -6.40 -1.39
CA ILE A 14 3.44 -5.19 -0.61
C ILE A 14 3.21 -5.56 0.85
N ALA A 15 2.36 -6.56 1.12
CA ALA A 15 2.03 -7.03 2.46
C ALA A 15 3.26 -7.51 3.23
N SER A 16 4.22 -8.17 2.56
CA SER A 16 5.45 -8.63 3.22
C SER A 16 6.28 -7.51 3.84
N ILE A 17 6.17 -6.29 3.31
CA ILE A 17 6.84 -5.09 3.83
C ILE A 17 5.91 -4.35 4.79
N ALA A 18 4.65 -4.15 4.40
CA ALA A 18 3.66 -3.36 5.14
C ALA A 18 3.18 -4.00 6.46
N LEU A 19 3.18 -5.33 6.54
CA LEU A 19 2.86 -6.11 7.74
C LEU A 19 4.10 -6.63 8.48
N GLY A 20 5.30 -6.17 8.09
CA GLY A 20 6.57 -6.57 8.67
C GLY A 20 6.75 -6.20 10.15
N THR A 21 7.97 -6.36 10.66
CA THR A 21 8.37 -6.39 12.08
C THR A 21 8.17 -5.11 12.91
N GLY A 22 7.51 -4.09 12.36
CA GLY A 22 7.26 -2.81 13.04
C GLY A 22 8.34 -1.75 12.84
N ASP A 23 9.33 -2.01 11.98
CA ASP A 23 10.41 -1.05 11.68
C ASP A 23 9.98 0.08 10.72
N ILE A 24 8.87 -0.12 10.00
CA ILE A 24 8.33 0.84 9.02
C ILE A 24 6.97 1.33 9.53
N ASP A 25 6.81 2.65 9.58
CA ASP A 25 5.58 3.31 10.02
C ASP A 25 4.47 3.11 8.97
N CYS A 26 4.77 3.36 7.69
CA CYS A 26 3.84 3.17 6.58
C CYS A 26 4.56 2.90 5.25
N VAL A 27 3.87 2.18 4.35
CA VAL A 27 4.30 1.96 2.96
C VAL A 27 3.46 2.85 2.04
N TYR A 28 4.12 3.55 1.12
CA TYR A 28 3.49 4.41 0.13
C TYR A 28 3.67 3.81 -1.26
N HIS A 29 2.58 3.62 -1.99
CA HIS A 29 2.62 3.10 -3.35
C HIS A 29 2.51 4.23 -4.37
N VAL A 30 3.36 4.23 -5.40
CA VAL A 30 3.45 5.35 -6.37
C VAL A 30 2.27 5.45 -7.35
N MET A 31 1.40 4.45 -7.37
CA MET A 31 0.22 4.37 -8.24
C MET A 31 -0.87 3.51 -7.56
N LEU A 32 -1.22 3.84 -6.31
CA LEU A 32 -2.18 3.05 -5.54
C LEU A 32 -3.60 3.04 -6.17
N PRO A 33 -4.14 4.15 -6.68
CA PRO A 33 -5.43 4.17 -7.35
C PRO A 33 -5.47 3.26 -8.57
N GLU A 34 -4.42 3.29 -9.39
CA GLU A 34 -4.30 2.48 -10.60
C GLU A 34 -4.19 1.00 -10.24
N LEU A 35 -3.36 0.64 -9.26
CA LEU A 35 -3.23 -0.74 -8.79
C LEU A 35 -4.57 -1.32 -8.30
N LYS A 36 -5.35 -0.51 -7.58
CA LYS A 36 -6.68 -0.91 -7.12
C LYS A 36 -7.65 -1.09 -8.29
N ALA A 37 -7.67 -0.15 -9.22
CA ALA A 37 -8.52 -0.22 -10.42
C ALA A 37 -8.18 -1.47 -11.26
N ASP A 38 -6.90 -1.80 -11.41
CA ASP A 38 -6.46 -3.00 -12.12
C ASP A 38 -6.89 -4.29 -11.43
N ALA A 39 -6.78 -4.36 -10.09
CA ALA A 39 -7.26 -5.52 -9.33
C ALA A 39 -8.78 -5.71 -9.46
N GLU A 40 -9.55 -4.62 -9.47
CA GLU A 40 -11.00 -4.61 -9.69
C GLU A 40 -11.35 -5.07 -11.12
N ASN A 41 -10.70 -4.51 -12.14
CA ASN A 41 -10.95 -4.81 -13.56
C ASN A 41 -10.59 -6.26 -13.92
N LEU A 42 -9.51 -6.79 -13.34
CA LEU A 42 -9.06 -8.16 -13.57
C LEU A 42 -9.78 -9.20 -12.71
N LYS A 43 -10.76 -8.80 -11.89
CA LYS A 43 -11.52 -9.66 -10.97
C LYS A 43 -10.62 -10.50 -10.05
N LYS A 44 -9.52 -9.91 -9.58
CA LYS A 44 -8.59 -10.58 -8.66
C LYS A 44 -9.03 -10.33 -7.23
N GLU A 45 -10.12 -10.99 -6.81
CA GLU A 45 -10.78 -10.77 -5.51
C GLU A 45 -9.79 -10.88 -4.33
N ASP A 46 -8.98 -11.95 -4.27
CA ASP A 46 -7.98 -12.13 -3.21
C ASP A 46 -6.96 -10.98 -3.13
N GLN A 47 -6.52 -10.47 -4.29
CA GLN A 47 -5.57 -9.37 -4.36
C GLN A 47 -6.20 -8.06 -3.92
N LEU A 48 -7.45 -7.83 -4.33
CA LEU A 48 -8.22 -6.66 -3.95
C LEU A 48 -8.51 -6.64 -2.45
N ASP A 49 -8.88 -7.77 -1.86
CA ASP A 49 -9.17 -7.87 -0.42
C ASP A 49 -7.90 -7.69 0.43
N MET A 50 -6.76 -8.18 -0.05
CA MET A 50 -5.47 -7.89 0.58
C MET A 50 -5.14 -6.39 0.51
N LEU A 51 -5.29 -5.74 -0.64
CA LEU A 51 -5.08 -4.29 -0.78
C LEU A 51 -6.00 -3.51 0.15
N LYS A 52 -7.30 -3.83 0.17
CA LYS A 52 -8.27 -3.20 1.08
C LYS A 52 -7.87 -3.36 2.54
N THR A 53 -7.42 -4.55 2.94
CA THR A 53 -6.96 -4.81 4.31
C THR A 53 -5.79 -3.90 4.67
N LEU A 54 -4.77 -3.82 3.81
CA LEU A 54 -3.59 -2.97 4.05
C LEU A 54 -3.95 -1.47 4.11
N ILE A 55 -4.84 -1.01 3.22
CA ILE A 55 -5.29 0.39 3.17
C ILE A 55 -6.12 0.72 4.43
N SER A 56 -7.09 -0.12 4.77
CA SER A 56 -7.95 0.06 5.95
C SER A 56 -7.18 0.00 7.27
N GLY A 57 -6.08 -0.75 7.30
CA GLY A 57 -5.16 -0.83 8.44
C GLY A 57 -4.12 0.28 8.48
N GLU A 58 -4.20 1.26 7.57
CA GLU A 58 -3.26 2.38 7.41
C GLU A 58 -1.79 1.94 7.19
N ARG A 59 -1.58 0.71 6.73
CA ARG A 59 -0.26 0.16 6.43
C ARG A 59 0.20 0.45 4.99
N LEU A 60 -0.75 0.78 4.11
CA LEU A 60 -0.53 1.13 2.72
C LEU A 60 -1.29 2.41 2.37
N ARG A 61 -0.59 3.43 1.87
CA ARG A 61 -1.15 4.72 1.45
C ARG A 61 -0.69 5.10 0.04
N ASP A 62 -1.33 6.10 -0.54
CA ASP A 62 -0.90 6.63 -1.84
C ASP A 62 0.30 7.56 -1.65
N ILE A 63 1.19 7.62 -2.62
CA ILE A 63 2.36 8.52 -2.55
C ILE A 63 1.97 10.00 -2.35
N SER A 64 0.79 10.42 -2.78
CA SER A 64 0.30 11.77 -2.56
C SER A 64 0.02 12.11 -1.09
N ASP A 65 -0.14 11.10 -0.22
CA ASP A 65 -0.32 11.30 1.22
C ASP A 65 1.01 11.59 1.93
N LEU A 66 2.14 11.12 1.38
CA LEU A 66 3.45 11.19 2.02
C LEU A 66 3.88 12.61 2.42
N PRO A 67 3.75 13.66 1.58
CA PRO A 67 4.15 15.02 1.97
C PRO A 67 3.38 15.55 3.18
N PHE A 68 2.10 15.18 3.33
CA PHE A 68 1.28 15.59 4.46
C PHE A 68 1.62 14.80 5.71
N ASP A 69 1.84 13.48 5.59
CA ASP A 69 2.22 12.61 6.70
C ASP A 69 3.61 12.95 7.27
N LEU A 70 4.53 13.48 6.44
CA LEU A 70 5.86 13.94 6.88
C LEU A 70 5.84 15.33 7.53
N ALA A 71 4.78 16.11 7.35
CA ALA A 71 4.70 17.48 7.85
C ALA A 71 4.25 17.56 9.32
N VAL A 72 4.03 16.42 9.98
CA VAL A 72 3.52 16.29 11.35
C VAL A 72 4.58 15.75 12.31
#